data_AF-A0A938V3M8-F1
#
_entry.id   AF-A0A938V3M8-F1
#
_cell.length_a   1.000
_cell.length_b   1.000
_cell.length_c   1.000
_cell.angle_alpha   90.00
_cell.angle_beta   90.00
_cell.angle_gamma   90.00
#
_symmetry.space_group_name_H-M   'P 1'
#
loop_
_entity.id
_entity.type
_entity.pdbx_description
1 polymer ?
#
loop_
_entity_poly.entity_id
_entity_poly.type
_entity_poly.pdbx_seq_one_letter_code
_entity_poly.pdbx_strand_id
1 'polypeptide(L)'
;MLISCLVCRCCIVAASLWLAVACSNGGSEPPDQTTPADADGAAFDAELTTDGLVGDTELSEQPAPPDAQEIPPESPPVQECVEDGECNDGNPCTKDRCELDYGCVHTPKDCSDGNECTLDGCISSDGKCTHAPVDCTDDNLCTIESCDPASGCIYDSKDCSDDDPCTADGCSPQAGCSSKPMLCDDGNPCTTDSCSPPDGCKHVPSPDPKCCVADFQCNDGLPCTLDQCKAYTCVFEPIAGLACCKNDEECADDNQCTEDVCIEGLCQQFAAGPGCCMVTEDCFDADGCTTDKCVDHFCVYDSLPGCCHEDKECDDEEACTIDVCQLAGGDAGFCENKAVLDCCHGDDKECDDGNLCTVDDCPGVGKVCTHDWKKNCCLATGDCDDKDKCTKESCLDNVCGHENICCKSNKECDDGDDLCTKDLCVDDFCFHEPTGAPGCCNMPLFEDDFSTDKGWKYDNSWERGPTKVSSGQQYAGPDPANDHTGSADNIVAGVKIGNNAPTEIHDWYWLTSPEINTMGGGIILLSYWRWLNSDYEPFMANGVEVFDGAGWVSLWQTAGSPGIQDTKWTFVELDVTPYANPAFKVRFGYK
;
A
#
# COMPACT_ATOMS: atom_id res chain seq x y z
N MET A 1 42.57 11.46 0.33
CA MET A 1 42.69 10.48 1.44
C MET A 1 42.74 11.28 2.73
N LEU A 2 41.59 11.43 3.40
CA LEU A 2 41.50 12.08 4.71
C LEU A 2 41.67 10.99 5.76
N ILE A 3 42.66 11.13 6.65
CA ILE A 3 42.78 10.28 7.84
C ILE A 3 42.17 11.07 9.00
N SER A 4 41.07 10.56 9.55
CA SER A 4 40.34 11.19 10.64
C SER A 4 41.10 11.03 11.97
N CYS A 5 41.74 12.11 12.44
CA CYS A 5 42.18 12.19 13.83
C CYS A 5 41.06 12.78 14.70
N LEU A 6 40.01 11.99 14.95
CA LEU A 6 39.13 12.15 16.11
C LEU A 6 39.31 10.92 17.01
N VAL A 7 40.07 11.10 18.09
CA VAL A 7 40.14 10.14 19.20
C VAL A 7 40.31 10.96 20.49
N CYS A 8 39.23 11.12 21.27
CA CYS A 8 39.36 11.60 22.65
C CYS A 8 39.94 10.49 23.53
N ARG A 9 40.94 10.83 24.35
CA ARG A 9 41.79 9.90 25.11
C ARG A 9 41.83 10.32 26.59
N CYS A 10 41.61 9.36 27.48
CA CYS A 10 41.49 9.55 28.93
C CYS A 10 42.86 9.70 29.61
N CYS A 11 42.84 9.79 30.94
CA CYS A 11 43.91 10.38 31.73
C CYS A 11 44.73 9.36 32.55
N ILE A 12 45.84 9.84 33.13
CA ILE A 12 46.43 9.22 34.33
C ILE A 12 45.67 9.75 35.54
N VAL A 13 45.21 8.85 36.40
CA VAL A 13 44.80 9.16 37.78
C VAL A 13 45.63 8.29 38.74
N ALA A 14 46.21 8.92 39.75
CA ALA A 14 46.89 8.28 40.88
C ALA A 14 46.13 8.63 42.16
N ALA A 15 45.48 7.64 42.78
CA ALA A 15 44.62 7.85 43.95
C ALA A 15 45.36 7.75 45.29
N SER A 16 46.46 7.00 45.36
CA SER A 16 47.30 7.00 46.56
C SER A 16 48.72 6.53 46.28
N LEU A 17 49.67 7.12 47.01
CA LEU A 17 51.09 6.75 47.05
C LEU A 17 51.45 6.18 48.42
N TRP A 18 52.03 4.98 48.43
CA TRP A 18 52.46 4.27 49.63
C TRP A 18 53.96 3.97 49.50
N LEU A 19 54.83 4.74 50.18
CA LEU A 19 56.27 4.41 50.22
C LEU A 19 56.53 3.39 51.34
N ALA A 20 56.16 2.14 51.05
CA ALA A 20 56.17 0.99 51.95
C ALA A 20 57.43 0.11 51.80
N VAL A 21 57.44 -1.07 52.41
CA VAL A 21 58.56 -2.03 52.40
C VAL A 21 58.02 -3.48 52.32
N ALA A 22 58.14 -4.16 51.17
CA ALA A 22 57.61 -5.51 50.89
C ALA A 22 58.39 -6.25 49.76
N CYS A 23 57.81 -7.26 49.07
CA CYS A 23 58.51 -8.19 48.15
C CYS A 23 57.73 -8.83 46.91
N SER A 24 57.29 -8.09 45.85
CA SER A 24 56.97 -8.51 44.41
C SER A 24 55.58 -9.15 44.02
N ASN A 25 55.10 -9.44 42.77
CA ASN A 25 55.67 -9.74 41.39
C ASN A 25 54.64 -9.64 40.16
N GLY A 26 54.93 -10.11 38.90
CA GLY A 26 54.06 -10.10 37.65
C GLY A 26 54.52 -11.07 36.49
N GLY A 27 54.02 -11.25 35.22
CA GLY A 27 52.98 -10.72 34.26
C GLY A 27 52.17 -11.87 33.53
N SER A 28 51.87 -12.05 32.21
CA SER A 28 51.94 -11.38 30.84
C SER A 28 51.61 -12.43 29.68
N GLU A 29 51.14 -12.30 28.40
CA GLU A 29 50.35 -11.39 27.48
C GLU A 29 50.07 -12.05 26.04
N PRO A 30 49.01 -11.77 25.21
CA PRO A 30 48.62 -12.58 23.97
C PRO A 30 48.11 -11.89 22.60
N PRO A 31 48.11 -12.59 21.40
CA PRO A 31 47.59 -12.18 20.02
C PRO A 31 46.66 -13.24 19.25
N ASP A 32 46.16 -13.26 17.98
CA ASP A 32 45.84 -12.39 16.76
C ASP A 32 45.11 -13.21 15.58
N GLN A 33 44.44 -12.59 14.54
CA GLN A 33 44.27 -12.96 13.06
C GLN A 33 42.94 -12.43 12.34
N THR A 34 42.98 -11.75 11.14
CA THR A 34 41.78 -11.19 10.32
C THR A 34 42.05 -10.96 8.76
N THR A 35 41.25 -10.38 7.79
CA THR A 35 39.90 -9.67 7.66
C THR A 35 39.04 -9.77 6.29
N PRO A 36 39.28 -9.08 5.11
CA PRO A 36 38.22 -8.54 4.15
C PRO A 36 38.38 -8.90 2.60
N ALA A 37 37.71 -8.42 1.49
CA ALA A 37 36.68 -7.42 0.98
C ALA A 37 35.98 -7.94 -0.38
N ASP A 38 35.33 -7.30 -1.41
CA ASP A 38 34.92 -5.94 -1.95
C ASP A 38 33.88 -6.04 -3.16
N ALA A 39 33.31 -4.96 -3.82
CA ALA A 39 32.23 -5.04 -4.92
C ALA A 39 31.96 -3.84 -5.95
N ASP A 40 31.13 -4.03 -7.04
CA ASP A 40 30.64 -3.07 -8.14
C ASP A 40 29.42 -3.69 -8.99
N GLY A 41 28.62 -3.17 -9.98
CA GLY A 41 28.38 -1.92 -10.81
C GLY A 41 27.24 -2.06 -11.92
N ALA A 42 26.69 -1.01 -12.62
CA ALA A 42 25.51 -1.12 -13.59
C ALA A 42 25.14 0.03 -14.65
N ALA A 43 24.30 -0.29 -15.68
CA ALA A 43 23.18 0.48 -16.40
C ALA A 43 23.27 1.55 -17.59
N PHE A 44 22.15 1.66 -18.39
CA PHE A 44 21.47 2.82 -19.13
C PHE A 44 21.49 3.18 -20.69
N ASP A 45 20.27 3.49 -21.23
CA ASP A 45 19.74 4.50 -22.25
C ASP A 45 19.49 4.34 -23.82
N ALA A 46 18.57 5.17 -24.42
CA ALA A 46 17.81 5.06 -25.72
C ALA A 46 18.08 6.15 -26.86
N GLU A 47 17.30 6.55 -27.92
CA GLU A 47 15.85 6.57 -28.39
C GLU A 47 15.65 6.13 -29.91
N LEU A 48 14.97 6.69 -30.97
CA LEU A 48 14.25 7.96 -31.39
C LEU A 48 13.47 7.82 -32.79
N THR A 49 12.59 8.76 -33.24
CA THR A 49 12.02 9.06 -34.65
C THR A 49 10.77 8.27 -35.21
N THR A 50 9.88 8.63 -36.23
CA THR A 50 9.49 9.81 -37.13
C THR A 50 8.09 9.64 -37.88
N ASP A 51 7.61 10.63 -38.69
CA ASP A 51 6.28 10.85 -39.40
C ASP A 51 6.17 10.41 -40.92
N GLY A 52 5.10 10.61 -41.78
CA GLY A 52 3.68 11.11 -41.70
C GLY A 52 2.98 11.51 -43.07
N LEU A 53 1.61 11.60 -43.13
CA LEU A 53 0.67 12.15 -44.21
C LEU A 53 0.48 11.36 -45.56
N VAL A 54 -0.42 11.55 -46.59
CA VAL A 54 -1.47 12.49 -47.20
C VAL A 54 -2.44 11.64 -48.12
N GLY A 55 -3.63 11.93 -48.74
CA GLY A 55 -4.73 12.96 -48.76
C GLY A 55 -5.58 13.07 -50.10
N ASP A 56 -6.94 13.25 -50.03
CA ASP A 56 -7.92 13.98 -50.94
C ASP A 56 -8.29 13.53 -52.43
N THR A 57 -9.39 13.86 -53.19
CA THR A 57 -10.83 14.37 -53.05
C THR A 57 -11.69 14.38 -54.40
N GLU A 58 -13.06 14.28 -54.34
CA GLU A 58 -14.19 14.84 -55.21
C GLU A 58 -14.56 14.45 -56.70
N LEU A 59 -15.89 14.50 -57.08
CA LEU A 59 -16.54 14.73 -58.45
C LEU A 59 -18.13 14.61 -58.54
N SER A 60 -18.86 15.17 -59.57
CA SER A 60 -20.38 15.32 -59.67
C SER A 60 -21.08 15.59 -61.08
N GLU A 61 -22.45 15.77 -61.19
CA GLU A 61 -23.33 16.58 -62.18
C GLU A 61 -24.54 15.99 -63.08
N GLN A 62 -25.56 16.82 -63.54
CA GLN A 62 -26.77 16.55 -64.45
C GLN A 62 -27.55 17.80 -65.10
N PRO A 63 -28.23 17.79 -66.31
CA PRO A 63 -29.43 18.70 -66.73
C PRO A 63 -30.46 18.30 -67.91
N ALA A 64 -31.39 19.20 -68.45
CA ALA A 64 -32.66 18.95 -69.34
C ALA A 64 -33.22 20.07 -70.42
N PRO A 65 -34.38 19.94 -71.24
CA PRO A 65 -34.83 20.73 -72.52
C PRO A 65 -36.35 21.29 -72.88
N PRO A 66 -36.75 21.93 -74.10
CA PRO A 66 -38.06 22.70 -74.58
C PRO A 66 -38.73 22.48 -76.07
N ASP A 67 -39.71 23.12 -76.89
CA ASP A 67 -40.90 24.16 -77.02
C ASP A 67 -41.72 24.27 -78.48
N ALA A 68 -42.92 24.98 -78.78
CA ALA A 68 -43.73 25.15 -80.13
C ALA A 68 -45.03 26.16 -80.38
N GLN A 69 -45.63 26.51 -81.62
CA GLN A 69 -46.74 27.59 -81.96
C GLN A 69 -47.68 27.70 -83.33
N GLU A 70 -48.91 28.45 -83.44
CA GLU A 70 -49.67 29.27 -84.61
C GLU A 70 -51.30 29.61 -84.68
N ILE A 71 -51.95 30.65 -85.43
CA ILE A 71 -53.50 31.06 -85.52
C ILE A 71 -54.45 31.67 -86.79
N PRO A 72 -55.16 32.90 -86.95
CA PRO A 72 -56.70 33.17 -87.26
C PRO A 72 -57.47 34.06 -88.48
N PRO A 73 -58.49 35.09 -88.44
CA PRO A 73 -59.85 35.27 -89.25
C PRO A 73 -60.53 36.69 -89.85
N GLU A 74 -61.79 36.83 -90.50
CA GLU A 74 -62.54 38.09 -91.12
C GLU A 74 -64.16 38.12 -91.52
N SER A 75 -64.98 39.25 -91.84
CA SER A 75 -66.47 39.36 -92.40
C SER A 75 -67.26 40.76 -92.83
N PRO A 76 -68.53 40.88 -93.50
CA PRO A 76 -69.27 42.09 -94.19
C PRO A 76 -70.91 42.43 -94.17
N PRO A 77 -71.56 43.48 -94.89
CA PRO A 77 -73.02 44.10 -94.77
C PRO A 77 -74.04 44.52 -96.02
N VAL A 78 -75.19 45.34 -95.92
CA VAL A 78 -76.41 45.59 -96.92
C VAL A 78 -77.17 47.04 -97.19
N GLN A 79 -78.53 47.23 -97.57
CA GLN A 79 -79.24 48.35 -98.44
C GLN A 79 -80.77 48.96 -98.19
N GLU A 80 -81.58 49.67 -99.13
CA GLU A 80 -82.71 50.76 -98.99
C GLU A 80 -84.21 50.78 -99.70
N CYS A 81 -85.23 51.72 -99.42
CA CYS A 81 -86.56 52.07 -100.19
C CYS A 81 -87.42 53.44 -99.98
N VAL A 82 -88.71 53.50 -99.51
CA VAL A 82 -89.78 54.56 -99.84
C VAL A 82 -90.69 55.13 -98.69
N GLU A 83 -92.05 54.97 -98.61
CA GLU A 83 -92.95 55.58 -97.56
C GLU A 83 -94.11 54.69 -96.95
N ASP A 84 -94.65 55.05 -95.75
CA ASP A 84 -95.39 54.18 -94.79
C ASP A 84 -96.61 53.40 -95.34
N GLY A 85 -97.60 54.10 -95.92
CA GLY A 85 -98.88 53.48 -96.31
C GLY A 85 -98.77 52.50 -97.47
N GLU A 86 -97.67 52.57 -98.23
CA GLU A 86 -97.34 51.68 -99.33
C GLU A 86 -96.60 50.41 -98.84
N CYS A 87 -96.13 50.40 -97.59
CA CYS A 87 -95.39 49.30 -96.98
C CYS A 87 -96.25 48.33 -96.15
N ASN A 88 -97.57 48.28 -96.35
CA ASN A 88 -98.41 47.29 -95.66
C ASN A 88 -98.25 45.89 -96.27
N ASP A 89 -97.75 44.91 -95.52
CA ASP A 89 -97.59 43.51 -96.02
C ASP A 89 -98.88 42.68 -95.91
N GLY A 90 -99.88 43.19 -95.19
CA GLY A 90 -101.17 42.55 -94.94
C GLY A 90 -101.17 41.53 -93.80
N ASN A 91 -100.10 41.42 -93.01
CA ASN A 91 -99.95 40.48 -91.90
C ASN A 91 -100.31 41.15 -90.54
N PRO A 92 -101.36 40.70 -89.83
CA PRO A 92 -101.72 41.23 -88.51
C PRO A 92 -100.67 41.02 -87.40
N CYS A 93 -99.61 40.26 -87.68
CA CYS A 93 -98.47 40.01 -86.78
C CYS A 93 -97.21 40.81 -87.13
N THR A 94 -97.31 41.84 -87.97
CA THR A 94 -96.26 42.85 -88.21
C THR A 94 -96.76 44.24 -87.84
N LYS A 95 -95.81 45.12 -87.53
CA LYS A 95 -95.99 46.58 -87.47
C LYS A 95 -95.17 47.14 -88.62
N ASP A 96 -95.89 47.48 -89.69
CA ASP A 96 -95.34 48.00 -90.92
C ASP A 96 -95.04 49.48 -90.80
N ARG A 97 -93.90 49.88 -91.34
CA ARG A 97 -93.52 51.28 -91.59
C ARG A 97 -92.59 51.33 -92.79
N CYS A 98 -92.35 52.52 -93.30
CA CYS A 98 -91.22 52.75 -94.17
C CYS A 98 -90.15 53.59 -93.48
N GLU A 99 -88.90 53.23 -93.74
CA GLU A 99 -87.73 53.97 -93.32
C GLU A 99 -86.99 54.43 -94.58
N LEU A 100 -86.82 55.74 -94.75
CA LEU A 100 -86.32 56.34 -96.00
C LEU A 100 -84.94 55.81 -96.43
N ASP A 101 -84.16 55.30 -95.49
CA ASP A 101 -82.81 54.76 -95.70
C ASP A 101 -82.74 53.20 -95.79
N TYR A 102 -83.86 52.49 -95.55
CA TYR A 102 -83.92 51.00 -95.50
C TYR A 102 -85.08 50.38 -96.28
N GLY A 103 -86.11 51.17 -96.56
CA GLY A 103 -87.32 50.74 -97.25
C GLY A 103 -88.42 50.28 -96.33
N CYS A 104 -89.27 49.37 -96.83
CA CYS A 104 -90.35 48.80 -96.04
C CYS A 104 -89.78 47.92 -94.93
N VAL A 105 -90.05 48.32 -93.69
CA VAL A 105 -89.60 47.62 -92.48
C VAL A 105 -90.82 47.04 -91.78
N HIS A 106 -90.94 45.72 -91.87
CA HIS A 106 -92.03 44.94 -91.29
C HIS A 106 -91.56 44.38 -89.94
N THR A 107 -91.72 45.14 -88.86
CA THR A 107 -91.26 44.68 -87.53
C THR A 107 -92.22 43.64 -86.95
N PRO A 108 -91.77 42.43 -86.54
CA PRO A 108 -92.66 41.45 -85.91
C PRO A 108 -93.38 42.04 -84.70
N LYS A 109 -94.66 41.69 -84.56
CA LYS A 109 -95.45 42.07 -83.40
C LYS A 109 -94.95 41.28 -82.18
N ASP A 110 -94.26 41.98 -81.30
CA ASP A 110 -93.99 41.51 -79.95
C ASP A 110 -95.30 41.04 -79.28
N CYS A 111 -95.23 39.82 -78.76
CA CYS A 111 -96.33 39.07 -78.17
C CYS A 111 -95.93 38.40 -76.85
N SER A 112 -94.73 38.65 -76.32
CA SER A 112 -94.25 37.94 -75.14
C SER A 112 -95.01 38.33 -73.88
N ASP A 113 -95.22 37.36 -72.97
CA ASP A 113 -95.71 37.63 -71.62
C ASP A 113 -94.57 37.74 -70.57
N GLY A 114 -93.32 37.48 -70.97
CA GLY A 114 -92.14 37.54 -70.11
C GLY A 114 -91.94 36.30 -69.23
N ASN A 115 -92.47 35.15 -69.63
CA ASN A 115 -92.31 33.86 -68.96
C ASN A 115 -91.51 32.89 -69.85
N GLU A 116 -90.28 32.56 -69.46
CA GLU A 116 -89.40 31.63 -70.21
C GLU A 116 -89.96 30.20 -70.28
N CYS A 117 -91.00 29.88 -69.49
CA CYS A 117 -91.73 28.61 -69.56
C CYS A 117 -92.89 28.61 -70.59
N THR A 118 -93.02 29.65 -71.42
CA THR A 118 -93.97 29.68 -72.54
C THR A 118 -93.28 30.01 -73.88
N LEU A 119 -93.68 29.28 -74.92
CA LEU A 119 -93.34 29.57 -76.29
C LEU A 119 -94.32 30.60 -76.84
N ASP A 120 -93.83 31.82 -77.02
CA ASP A 120 -94.64 32.98 -77.37
C ASP A 120 -94.74 33.17 -78.88
N GLY A 121 -95.97 33.24 -79.39
CA GLY A 121 -96.26 33.31 -80.82
C GLY A 121 -97.39 34.28 -81.15
N CYS A 122 -97.48 34.66 -82.43
CA CYS A 122 -98.56 35.49 -82.96
C CYS A 122 -99.31 34.78 -84.09
N ILE A 123 -100.63 34.68 -83.99
CA ILE A 123 -101.50 34.04 -84.98
C ILE A 123 -101.67 34.96 -86.19
N SER A 124 -100.98 34.65 -87.29
CA SER A 124 -100.92 35.46 -88.52
C SER A 124 -102.26 35.66 -89.26
N SER A 125 -103.36 35.07 -88.80
CA SER A 125 -104.71 35.26 -89.37
C SER A 125 -105.58 36.29 -88.64
N ASP A 126 -105.26 36.64 -87.38
CA ASP A 126 -106.01 37.66 -86.62
C ASP A 126 -105.16 38.54 -85.67
N GLY A 127 -103.85 38.30 -85.60
CA GLY A 127 -102.91 39.10 -84.82
C GLY A 127 -102.94 38.84 -83.32
N LYS A 128 -103.60 37.78 -82.83
CA LYS A 128 -103.58 37.44 -81.40
C LYS A 128 -102.27 36.78 -80.98
N CYS A 129 -101.84 37.07 -79.77
CA CYS A 129 -100.71 36.40 -79.13
C CYS A 129 -101.17 35.08 -78.50
N THR A 130 -100.25 34.11 -78.43
CA THR A 130 -100.45 32.79 -77.80
C THR A 130 -99.19 32.36 -77.06
N HIS A 131 -99.38 31.79 -75.87
CA HIS A 131 -98.34 31.43 -74.92
C HIS A 131 -98.50 29.94 -74.60
N ALA A 132 -97.68 29.09 -75.23
CA ALA A 132 -97.80 27.63 -75.14
C ALA A 132 -96.77 27.06 -74.16
N PRO A 133 -97.14 26.29 -73.13
CA PRO A 133 -96.18 25.78 -72.14
C PRO A 133 -95.02 25.00 -72.77
N VAL A 134 -93.80 25.29 -72.31
CA VAL A 134 -92.59 24.55 -72.67
C VAL A 134 -92.60 23.19 -71.97
N ASP A 135 -92.22 22.15 -72.70
CA ASP A 135 -91.91 20.83 -72.13
C ASP A 135 -90.41 20.78 -71.83
N CYS A 136 -90.06 20.57 -70.57
CA CYS A 136 -88.67 20.57 -70.11
C CYS A 136 -88.01 19.19 -70.07
N THR A 137 -88.74 18.11 -70.36
CA THR A 137 -88.27 16.73 -70.22
C THR A 137 -87.03 16.45 -71.09
N ASP A 138 -85.93 15.97 -70.49
CA ASP A 138 -84.65 15.63 -71.16
C ASP A 138 -84.42 14.11 -71.32
N ASP A 139 -85.43 13.28 -71.00
CA ASP A 139 -85.38 11.81 -70.95
C ASP A 139 -84.36 11.21 -69.93
N ASN A 140 -83.86 11.99 -68.97
CA ASN A 140 -82.87 11.57 -67.99
C ASN A 140 -83.52 11.11 -66.66
N LEU A 141 -83.38 9.84 -66.30
CA LEU A 141 -83.96 9.29 -65.07
C LEU A 141 -83.23 9.72 -63.78
N CYS A 142 -82.18 10.55 -63.90
CA CYS A 142 -81.30 11.04 -62.85
C CYS A 142 -81.43 12.54 -62.55
N THR A 143 -82.37 13.23 -63.19
CA THR A 143 -82.74 14.61 -62.86
C THR A 143 -84.20 14.69 -62.39
N ILE A 144 -84.57 15.85 -61.85
CA ILE A 144 -85.91 16.19 -61.40
C ILE A 144 -86.31 17.47 -62.12
N GLU A 145 -87.27 17.32 -63.03
CA GLU A 145 -87.62 18.36 -64.00
C GLU A 145 -88.55 19.42 -63.42
N SER A 146 -88.19 20.67 -63.62
CA SER A 146 -89.05 21.83 -63.33
C SER A 146 -88.81 22.96 -64.33
N CYS A 147 -89.67 23.98 -64.30
CA CYS A 147 -89.49 25.19 -65.09
C CYS A 147 -89.73 26.42 -64.21
N ASP A 148 -88.74 27.30 -64.15
CA ASP A 148 -88.85 28.60 -63.49
C ASP A 148 -89.18 29.70 -64.51
N PRO A 149 -90.22 30.52 -64.28
CA PRO A 149 -90.63 31.56 -65.23
C PRO A 149 -89.57 32.59 -65.64
N ALA A 150 -88.48 32.75 -64.90
CA ALA A 150 -87.42 33.71 -65.16
C ALA A 150 -86.09 33.09 -65.66
N SER A 151 -85.93 31.76 -65.61
CA SER A 151 -84.74 31.07 -66.15
C SER A 151 -85.04 29.88 -67.08
N GLY A 152 -86.30 29.53 -67.29
CA GLY A 152 -86.71 28.38 -68.09
C GLY A 152 -86.51 27.05 -67.35
N CYS A 153 -86.20 25.99 -68.10
CA CYS A 153 -86.09 24.63 -67.58
C CYS A 153 -84.92 24.45 -66.59
N ILE A 154 -85.19 23.77 -65.47
CA ILE A 154 -84.23 23.46 -64.41
C ILE A 154 -84.16 21.94 -64.19
N TYR A 155 -82.92 21.44 -64.17
CA TYR A 155 -82.53 20.03 -64.19
C TYR A 155 -81.81 19.65 -62.88
N ASP A 156 -82.55 19.51 -61.78
CA ASP A 156 -81.94 19.24 -60.47
C ASP A 156 -81.48 17.78 -60.34
N SER A 157 -80.28 17.54 -59.82
CA SER A 157 -79.74 16.18 -59.67
C SER A 157 -80.54 15.36 -58.65
N LYS A 158 -81.03 14.20 -59.07
CA LYS A 158 -81.80 13.28 -58.23
C LYS A 158 -80.92 12.53 -57.25
N ASP A 159 -81.26 12.61 -55.97
CA ASP A 159 -80.67 11.76 -54.94
C ASP A 159 -81.08 10.29 -55.16
N CYS A 160 -80.12 9.40 -54.94
CA CYS A 160 -80.20 7.97 -55.18
C CYS A 160 -79.60 7.14 -54.04
N SER A 161 -79.32 7.73 -52.88
CA SER A 161 -78.75 6.96 -51.77
C SER A 161 -79.72 5.91 -51.22
N ASP A 162 -79.20 4.72 -50.86
CA ASP A 162 -79.97 3.68 -50.16
C ASP A 162 -79.68 3.58 -48.65
N ASP A 163 -78.98 4.58 -48.09
CA ASP A 163 -78.53 4.70 -46.69
C ASP A 163 -77.62 3.56 -46.18
N ASP A 164 -77.17 2.63 -47.04
CA ASP A 164 -76.26 1.54 -46.66
C ASP A 164 -74.77 1.93 -46.85
N PRO A 165 -73.94 2.05 -45.79
CA PRO A 165 -72.51 2.36 -45.92
C PRO A 165 -71.68 1.22 -46.56
N CYS A 166 -72.33 0.10 -46.95
CA CYS A 166 -71.74 -1.01 -47.68
C CYS A 166 -72.11 -1.04 -49.17
N THR A 167 -72.86 -0.06 -49.67
CA THR A 167 -73.11 0.14 -51.10
C THR A 167 -72.31 1.31 -51.65
N ALA A 168 -72.17 1.33 -52.97
CA ALA A 168 -71.77 2.48 -53.77
C ALA A 168 -72.95 2.86 -54.65
N ASP A 169 -73.64 3.93 -54.26
CA ASP A 169 -74.81 4.44 -54.96
C ASP A 169 -74.42 5.25 -56.19
N GLY A 170 -75.21 5.10 -57.26
CA GLY A 170 -75.03 5.89 -58.47
C GLY A 170 -76.27 5.87 -59.34
N CYS A 171 -76.47 6.96 -60.09
CA CYS A 171 -77.57 7.07 -61.04
C CYS A 171 -77.07 6.92 -62.48
N SER A 172 -77.80 6.14 -63.29
CA SER A 172 -77.55 5.96 -64.72
C SER A 172 -78.69 6.60 -65.52
N PRO A 173 -78.44 7.55 -66.44
CA PRO A 173 -79.50 8.31 -67.11
C PRO A 173 -80.62 7.47 -67.76
N GLN A 174 -80.31 6.28 -68.29
CA GLN A 174 -81.31 5.40 -68.89
C GLN A 174 -81.86 4.30 -67.96
N ALA A 175 -81.41 4.21 -66.71
CA ALA A 175 -81.83 3.17 -65.76
C ALA A 175 -82.23 3.69 -64.36
N GLY A 176 -81.99 4.96 -64.04
CA GLY A 176 -82.24 5.55 -62.73
C GLY A 176 -81.20 5.14 -61.68
N CYS A 177 -81.60 5.19 -60.41
CA CYS A 177 -80.76 4.85 -59.27
C CYS A 177 -80.39 3.36 -59.24
N SER A 178 -79.15 3.06 -58.90
CA SER A 178 -78.67 1.70 -58.64
C SER A 178 -77.58 1.69 -57.56
N SER A 179 -77.76 0.87 -56.53
CA SER A 179 -76.74 0.59 -55.52
C SER A 179 -75.95 -0.68 -55.89
N LYS A 180 -74.68 -0.75 -55.48
CA LYS A 180 -73.79 -1.90 -55.73
C LYS A 180 -72.94 -2.19 -54.50
N PRO A 181 -72.76 -3.45 -54.07
CA PRO A 181 -71.89 -3.75 -52.93
C PRO A 181 -70.46 -3.23 -53.11
N MET A 182 -69.96 -2.51 -52.12
CA MET A 182 -68.57 -2.06 -52.04
C MET A 182 -67.64 -3.21 -51.65
N LEU A 183 -66.41 -3.20 -52.18
CA LEU A 183 -65.36 -4.12 -51.76
C LEU A 183 -64.55 -3.48 -50.64
N CYS A 184 -64.49 -4.13 -49.49
CA CYS A 184 -63.72 -3.69 -48.32
C CYS A 184 -62.34 -4.35 -48.22
N ASP A 185 -61.72 -4.67 -49.36
CA ASP A 185 -60.38 -5.29 -49.44
C ASP A 185 -59.30 -4.24 -49.11
N ASP A 186 -58.55 -4.41 -48.01
CA ASP A 186 -57.41 -3.53 -47.68
C ASP A 186 -56.07 -3.99 -48.27
N GLY A 187 -56.05 -5.13 -48.96
CA GLY A 187 -54.86 -5.74 -49.56
C GLY A 187 -53.89 -6.38 -48.56
N ASN A 188 -54.23 -6.47 -47.27
CA ASN A 188 -53.40 -7.10 -46.26
C ASN A 188 -53.86 -8.56 -46.01
N PRO A 189 -53.04 -9.59 -46.29
CA PRO A 189 -53.43 -10.99 -46.10
C PRO A 189 -53.57 -11.41 -44.63
N CYS A 190 -53.17 -10.55 -43.68
CA CYS A 190 -53.39 -10.76 -42.26
C CYS A 190 -54.66 -10.10 -41.70
N THR A 191 -55.54 -9.59 -42.57
CA THR A 191 -56.88 -9.12 -42.21
C THR A 191 -57.96 -10.01 -42.84
N THR A 192 -59.11 -10.08 -42.16
CA THR A 192 -60.36 -10.67 -42.65
C THR A 192 -61.33 -9.54 -42.89
N ASP A 193 -61.59 -9.27 -44.16
CA ASP A 193 -62.35 -8.10 -44.57
C ASP A 193 -63.84 -8.40 -44.65
N SER A 194 -64.62 -7.46 -44.13
CA SER A 194 -66.08 -7.54 -44.09
C SER A 194 -66.71 -6.16 -44.13
N CYS A 195 -67.88 -6.04 -44.74
CA CYS A 195 -68.71 -4.86 -44.58
C CYS A 195 -69.90 -5.18 -43.67
N SER A 196 -70.21 -4.29 -42.73
CA SER A 196 -71.23 -4.50 -41.71
C SER A 196 -71.93 -3.18 -41.36
N PRO A 197 -73.14 -2.91 -41.90
CA PRO A 197 -73.93 -1.75 -41.50
C PRO A 197 -74.24 -1.78 -39.99
N PRO A 198 -74.27 -0.63 -39.29
CA PRO A 198 -74.05 0.74 -39.79
C PRO A 198 -72.57 1.17 -39.83
N ASP A 199 -71.64 0.28 -39.49
CA ASP A 199 -70.24 0.61 -39.23
C ASP A 199 -69.35 0.65 -40.50
N GLY A 200 -69.87 0.21 -41.66
CA GLY A 200 -69.14 0.17 -42.92
C GLY A 200 -68.10 -0.95 -43.01
N CYS A 201 -66.98 -0.69 -43.67
CA CYS A 201 -65.87 -1.63 -43.83
C CYS A 201 -65.13 -1.90 -42.52
N LYS A 202 -64.80 -3.17 -42.27
CA LYS A 202 -64.03 -3.65 -41.12
C LYS A 202 -62.98 -4.65 -41.56
N HIS A 203 -61.73 -4.33 -41.25
CA HIS A 203 -60.55 -5.14 -41.46
C HIS A 203 -60.16 -5.75 -40.11
N VAL A 204 -60.50 -7.02 -39.88
CA VAL A 204 -60.31 -7.69 -38.57
C VAL A 204 -59.06 -8.58 -38.64
N PRO A 205 -58.07 -8.46 -37.73
CA PRO A 205 -56.89 -9.32 -37.76
C PRO A 205 -57.22 -10.82 -37.83
N SER A 206 -56.59 -11.50 -38.78
CA SER A 206 -56.76 -12.93 -39.04
C SER A 206 -56.31 -13.78 -37.85
N PRO A 207 -57.04 -14.86 -37.49
CA PRO A 207 -56.65 -15.75 -36.39
C PRO A 207 -55.55 -16.76 -36.75
N ASP A 208 -54.91 -16.67 -37.92
CA ASP A 208 -53.76 -17.53 -38.27
C ASP A 208 -52.51 -17.08 -37.49
N PRO A 209 -51.96 -17.89 -36.56
CA PRO A 209 -50.81 -17.51 -35.73
C PRO A 209 -49.49 -17.41 -36.52
N LYS A 210 -49.48 -17.71 -37.82
CA LYS A 210 -48.32 -17.47 -38.70
C LYS A 210 -48.30 -16.05 -39.28
N CYS A 211 -49.43 -15.35 -39.22
CA CYS A 211 -49.61 -14.07 -39.91
C CYS A 211 -49.08 -12.92 -39.07
N CYS A 212 -48.27 -12.07 -39.69
CA CYS A 212 -47.61 -10.94 -39.04
C CYS A 212 -47.61 -9.69 -39.95
N VAL A 213 -47.54 -8.51 -39.34
CA VAL A 213 -47.25 -7.23 -40.03
C VAL A 213 -46.01 -6.54 -39.48
N ALA A 214 -45.40 -7.06 -38.40
CA ALA A 214 -44.12 -6.62 -37.85
C ALA A 214 -43.42 -7.74 -37.05
N ASP A 215 -42.08 -7.69 -36.98
CA ASP A 215 -41.22 -8.71 -36.36
C ASP A 215 -41.60 -9.07 -34.92
N PHE A 216 -42.02 -8.09 -34.10
CA PHE A 216 -42.38 -8.32 -32.69
C PHE A 216 -43.56 -9.28 -32.49
N GLN A 217 -44.38 -9.49 -33.52
CA GLN A 217 -45.50 -10.44 -33.48
C GLN A 217 -45.05 -11.90 -33.70
N CYS A 218 -43.81 -12.10 -34.15
CA CYS A 218 -43.24 -13.41 -34.42
C CYS A 218 -42.46 -13.99 -33.25
N ASN A 219 -42.42 -13.33 -32.09
CA ASN A 219 -41.68 -13.81 -30.93
C ASN A 219 -42.18 -15.19 -30.46
N ASP A 220 -41.36 -16.24 -30.59
CA ASP A 220 -41.72 -17.60 -30.14
C ASP A 220 -41.22 -17.93 -28.72
N GLY A 221 -40.44 -17.03 -28.13
CA GLY A 221 -39.85 -17.17 -26.80
C GLY A 221 -38.48 -17.84 -26.77
N LEU A 222 -37.86 -18.17 -27.92
CA LEU A 222 -36.53 -18.76 -28.00
C LEU A 222 -35.47 -17.67 -28.26
N PRO A 223 -34.54 -17.37 -27.32
CA PRO A 223 -33.51 -16.33 -27.53
C PRO A 223 -32.45 -16.69 -28.58
N CYS A 224 -32.57 -17.86 -29.21
CA CYS A 224 -31.63 -18.42 -30.19
C CYS A 224 -32.07 -18.23 -31.65
N THR A 225 -33.28 -17.71 -31.88
CA THR A 225 -33.79 -17.36 -33.20
C THR A 225 -33.88 -15.85 -33.36
N LEU A 226 -33.59 -15.38 -34.58
CA LEU A 226 -33.95 -14.05 -35.03
C LEU A 226 -35.34 -14.14 -35.65
N ASP A 227 -36.33 -13.67 -34.92
CA ASP A 227 -37.74 -13.78 -35.26
C ASP A 227 -38.13 -12.64 -36.21
N GLN A 228 -38.42 -12.94 -37.47
CA GLN A 228 -38.62 -11.94 -38.52
C GLN A 228 -39.93 -12.16 -39.28
N CYS A 229 -40.66 -11.08 -39.53
CA CYS A 229 -41.86 -11.09 -40.34
C CYS A 229 -41.50 -10.90 -41.83
N LYS A 230 -41.38 -12.01 -42.58
CA LYS A 230 -41.02 -11.98 -44.00
C LYS A 230 -42.22 -12.37 -44.85
N ALA A 231 -42.67 -11.47 -45.71
CA ALA A 231 -43.85 -11.64 -46.58
C ALA A 231 -45.10 -12.13 -45.80
N TYR A 232 -45.45 -11.38 -44.74
CA TYR A 232 -46.58 -11.65 -43.85
C TYR A 232 -46.54 -12.99 -43.10
N THR A 233 -45.40 -13.69 -43.13
CA THR A 233 -45.18 -14.97 -42.45
C THR A 233 -44.01 -14.85 -41.48
N CYS A 234 -44.15 -15.42 -40.27
CA CYS A 234 -43.03 -15.51 -39.33
C CYS A 234 -41.96 -16.51 -39.78
N VAL A 235 -40.70 -16.07 -39.73
CA VAL A 235 -39.50 -16.83 -40.10
C VAL A 235 -38.48 -16.74 -38.96
N PHE A 236 -37.90 -17.88 -38.61
CA PHE A 236 -37.04 -18.07 -37.44
C PHE A 236 -35.63 -18.46 -37.91
N GLU A 237 -34.69 -17.51 -37.89
CA GLU A 237 -33.33 -17.72 -38.40
C GLU A 237 -32.32 -17.87 -37.24
N PRO A 238 -31.57 -18.98 -37.13
CA PRO A 238 -30.64 -19.18 -36.01
C PRO A 238 -29.56 -18.10 -35.91
N ILE A 239 -29.34 -17.55 -34.71
CA ILE A 239 -28.39 -16.46 -34.49
C ILE A 239 -26.95 -17.01 -34.51
N ALA A 240 -26.21 -16.72 -35.58
CA ALA A 240 -24.82 -17.15 -35.73
C ALA A 240 -23.90 -16.42 -34.73
N GLY A 241 -23.14 -17.20 -33.96
CA GLY A 241 -22.19 -16.68 -32.95
C GLY A 241 -22.76 -16.51 -31.54
N LEU A 242 -24.03 -16.89 -31.31
CA LEU A 242 -24.64 -16.98 -29.98
C LEU A 242 -24.48 -18.40 -29.41
N ALA A 243 -24.09 -18.52 -28.14
CA ALA A 243 -23.86 -19.80 -27.46
C ALA A 243 -25.19 -20.44 -27.03
N CYS A 244 -25.82 -21.12 -28.00
CA CYS A 244 -27.16 -21.71 -27.87
C CYS A 244 -27.13 -23.21 -27.57
N CYS A 245 -28.01 -23.64 -26.65
CA CYS A 245 -28.01 -24.97 -26.07
C CYS A 245 -29.43 -25.54 -25.88
N LYS A 246 -29.50 -26.85 -25.67
CA LYS A 246 -30.72 -27.61 -25.28
C LYS A 246 -30.56 -28.36 -23.95
N ASN A 247 -29.33 -28.43 -23.43
CA ASN A 247 -28.92 -29.09 -22.20
C ASN A 247 -27.48 -28.66 -21.88
N ASP A 248 -27.02 -29.00 -20.68
CA ASP A 248 -25.72 -28.59 -20.14
C ASP A 248 -24.53 -29.25 -20.87
N GLU A 249 -24.70 -30.46 -21.43
CA GLU A 249 -23.67 -31.12 -22.26
C GLU A 249 -23.37 -30.35 -23.57
N GLU A 250 -24.31 -29.54 -24.06
CA GLU A 250 -24.09 -28.64 -25.21
C GLU A 250 -23.37 -27.33 -24.84
N CYS A 251 -23.11 -27.08 -23.56
CA CYS A 251 -22.41 -25.88 -23.06
C CYS A 251 -20.96 -26.10 -22.59
N ALA A 252 -20.53 -27.36 -22.47
CA ALA A 252 -19.19 -27.73 -22.02
C ALA A 252 -18.08 -27.04 -22.85
N ASP A 253 -17.28 -26.18 -22.23
CA ASP A 253 -16.17 -25.46 -22.88
C ASP A 253 -14.77 -26.08 -22.65
N ASP A 254 -14.75 -27.33 -22.16
CA ASP A 254 -13.60 -28.10 -21.67
C ASP A 254 -12.94 -27.58 -20.37
N ASN A 255 -13.44 -26.50 -19.75
CA ASN A 255 -13.00 -26.06 -18.41
C ASN A 255 -13.66 -26.86 -17.29
N GLN A 256 -12.86 -27.49 -16.42
CA GLN A 256 -13.39 -28.25 -15.27
C GLN A 256 -13.73 -27.38 -14.06
N CYS A 257 -13.50 -26.06 -14.16
CA CYS A 257 -13.71 -25.07 -13.11
C CYS A 257 -14.87 -24.10 -13.39
N THR A 258 -15.65 -24.36 -14.43
CA THR A 258 -16.98 -23.78 -14.61
C THR A 258 -18.07 -24.84 -14.52
N GLU A 259 -19.22 -24.45 -13.96
CA GLU A 259 -20.46 -25.21 -14.05
C GLU A 259 -21.25 -24.63 -15.23
N ASP A 260 -21.20 -25.33 -16.36
CA ASP A 260 -21.67 -24.85 -17.66
C ASP A 260 -23.17 -25.17 -17.84
N VAL A 261 -24.05 -24.26 -17.42
CA VAL A 261 -25.49 -24.52 -17.34
C VAL A 261 -26.26 -23.90 -18.50
N CYS A 262 -27.15 -24.68 -19.11
CA CYS A 262 -28.05 -24.23 -20.17
C CYS A 262 -29.30 -23.56 -19.58
N ILE A 263 -29.29 -22.23 -19.47
CA ILE A 263 -30.38 -21.45 -18.88
C ILE A 263 -31.15 -20.69 -19.97
N GLU A 264 -32.46 -20.98 -20.06
CA GLU A 264 -33.39 -20.41 -21.05
C GLU A 264 -32.95 -20.58 -22.52
N GLY A 265 -32.10 -21.60 -22.79
CA GLY A 265 -31.56 -21.92 -24.11
C GLY A 265 -30.21 -21.28 -24.44
N LEU A 266 -29.63 -20.52 -23.51
CA LEU A 266 -28.29 -19.93 -23.63
C LEU A 266 -27.33 -20.56 -22.61
N CYS A 267 -26.08 -20.79 -23.02
CA CYS A 267 -25.03 -21.24 -22.10
C CYS A 267 -24.64 -20.13 -21.14
N GLN A 268 -24.59 -20.46 -19.84
CA GLN A 268 -24.14 -19.59 -18.77
C GLN A 268 -23.12 -20.35 -17.92
N GLN A 269 -21.85 -19.94 -18.02
CA GLN A 269 -20.77 -20.53 -17.23
C GLN A 269 -20.81 -19.91 -15.83
N PHE A 270 -21.00 -20.73 -14.80
CA PHE A 270 -20.88 -20.33 -13.40
C PHE A 270 -19.50 -20.74 -12.86
N ALA A 271 -18.92 -19.97 -11.93
CA ALA A 271 -17.69 -20.41 -11.28
C ALA A 271 -17.99 -21.64 -10.40
N ALA A 272 -17.25 -22.73 -10.60
CA ALA A 272 -17.45 -23.97 -9.86
C ALA A 272 -17.03 -23.84 -8.37
N GLY A 273 -17.35 -24.88 -7.60
CA GLY A 273 -17.22 -24.90 -6.14
C GLY A 273 -15.79 -24.78 -5.57
N PRO A 274 -15.65 -24.77 -4.23
CA PRO A 274 -14.37 -24.50 -3.56
C PRO A 274 -13.26 -25.47 -3.97
N GLY A 275 -12.09 -24.91 -4.33
CA GLY A 275 -10.93 -25.62 -4.86
C GLY A 275 -10.57 -25.32 -6.32
N CYS A 276 -11.40 -24.52 -7.00
CA CYS A 276 -11.20 -24.08 -8.39
C CYS A 276 -10.51 -22.71 -8.47
N CYS A 277 -9.73 -22.46 -9.52
CA CYS A 277 -8.98 -21.21 -9.72
C CYS A 277 -8.76 -20.85 -11.19
N MET A 278 -8.56 -19.56 -11.46
CA MET A 278 -8.18 -19.01 -12.77
C MET A 278 -6.77 -18.38 -12.74
N VAL A 279 -6.36 -17.85 -11.58
CA VAL A 279 -5.01 -17.38 -11.27
C VAL A 279 -4.54 -17.94 -9.92
N THR A 280 -3.25 -17.80 -9.59
CA THR A 280 -2.70 -18.33 -8.33
C THR A 280 -3.28 -17.60 -7.11
N GLU A 281 -3.58 -16.31 -7.26
CA GLU A 281 -4.17 -15.45 -6.24
C GLU A 281 -5.60 -15.86 -5.83
N ASP A 282 -6.30 -16.67 -6.63
CA ASP A 282 -7.60 -17.25 -6.27
C ASP A 282 -7.49 -18.36 -5.22
N CYS A 283 -6.30 -18.96 -5.08
CA CYS A 283 -6.02 -20.10 -4.19
C CYS A 283 -5.57 -19.72 -2.79
N PHE A 284 -5.67 -18.45 -2.38
CA PHE A 284 -5.24 -18.03 -1.05
C PHE A 284 -6.16 -18.59 0.05
N ASP A 285 -5.72 -19.68 0.69
CA ASP A 285 -6.42 -20.32 1.82
C ASP A 285 -6.17 -19.63 3.17
N ALA A 286 -5.23 -18.66 3.18
CA ALA A 286 -4.70 -17.93 4.33
C ALA A 286 -3.83 -18.75 5.30
N ASP A 287 -3.40 -19.95 4.88
CA ASP A 287 -2.31 -20.69 5.49
C ASP A 287 -0.96 -20.09 5.03
N GLY A 288 -0.03 -19.86 5.95
CA GLY A 288 1.31 -19.35 5.62
C GLY A 288 2.37 -20.44 5.40
N CYS A 289 1.97 -21.70 5.58
CA CYS A 289 2.76 -22.91 5.40
C CYS A 289 2.45 -23.66 4.10
N THR A 290 1.49 -23.18 3.31
CA THR A 290 1.23 -23.61 1.94
C THR A 290 1.97 -22.72 0.95
N THR A 291 2.31 -23.27 -0.22
CA THR A 291 2.58 -22.47 -1.42
C THR A 291 1.43 -22.68 -2.38
N ASP A 292 0.47 -21.76 -2.34
CA ASP A 292 -0.70 -21.77 -3.20
C ASP A 292 -0.29 -21.74 -4.67
N LYS A 293 -0.84 -22.66 -5.47
CA LYS A 293 -0.63 -22.72 -6.91
C LYS A 293 -1.91 -23.12 -7.61
N CYS A 294 -2.28 -22.38 -8.64
CA CYS A 294 -3.28 -22.84 -9.59
C CYS A 294 -2.61 -23.79 -10.60
N VAL A 295 -2.99 -25.07 -10.59
CA VAL A 295 -2.44 -26.12 -11.47
C VAL A 295 -3.59 -26.87 -12.14
N ASP A 296 -3.64 -26.84 -13.48
CA ASP A 296 -4.74 -27.39 -14.28
C ASP A 296 -6.14 -26.90 -13.81
N HIS A 297 -6.20 -25.63 -13.37
CA HIS A 297 -7.35 -24.92 -12.76
C HIS A 297 -7.78 -25.37 -11.35
N PHE A 298 -7.06 -26.30 -10.73
CA PHE A 298 -7.28 -26.67 -9.32
C PHE A 298 -6.23 -26.05 -8.40
N CYS A 299 -6.64 -25.68 -7.19
CA CYS A 299 -5.73 -25.20 -6.16
C CYS A 299 -4.91 -26.36 -5.57
N VAL A 300 -3.59 -26.27 -5.74
CA VAL A 300 -2.59 -27.18 -5.18
C VAL A 300 -1.81 -26.44 -4.10
N TYR A 301 -1.86 -26.98 -2.90
CA TYR A 301 -1.25 -26.42 -1.69
C TYR A 301 0.04 -27.20 -1.38
N ASP A 302 1.17 -26.74 -1.93
CA ASP A 302 2.47 -27.37 -1.68
C ASP A 302 3.03 -26.95 -0.32
N SER A 303 3.05 -27.86 0.66
CA SER A 303 3.55 -27.56 2.02
C SER A 303 5.02 -27.11 2.03
N LEU A 304 5.30 -25.98 2.68
CA LEU A 304 6.63 -25.40 2.86
C LEU A 304 7.45 -26.18 3.90
N PRO A 305 8.63 -26.72 3.55
CA PRO A 305 9.46 -27.45 4.50
C PRO A 305 9.95 -26.57 5.66
N GLY A 306 9.70 -27.00 6.91
CA GLY A 306 10.12 -26.29 8.13
C GLY A 306 9.15 -25.19 8.60
N CYS A 307 7.94 -25.15 8.06
CA CYS A 307 6.86 -24.28 8.52
C CYS A 307 5.97 -24.97 9.58
N CYS A 308 5.28 -24.17 10.41
CA CYS A 308 4.51 -24.61 11.58
C CYS A 308 3.36 -23.65 11.92
N HIS A 309 2.43 -24.10 12.75
CA HIS A 309 1.35 -23.34 13.37
C HIS A 309 1.41 -23.35 14.91
N GLU A 310 1.87 -24.46 15.50
CA GLU A 310 2.12 -24.58 16.94
C GLU A 310 3.54 -25.10 17.23
N ASP A 311 4.11 -24.73 18.37
CA ASP A 311 5.45 -25.15 18.83
C ASP A 311 5.65 -26.69 18.76
N LYS A 312 4.58 -27.44 18.99
CA LYS A 312 4.54 -28.91 18.95
C LYS A 312 4.59 -29.51 17.53
N GLU A 313 4.76 -28.71 16.49
CA GLU A 313 5.08 -29.16 15.13
C GLU A 313 6.56 -29.00 14.80
N CYS A 314 7.33 -28.36 15.70
CA CYS A 314 8.77 -28.15 15.59
C CYS A 314 9.60 -29.12 16.44
N ASP A 315 8.96 -29.95 17.27
CA ASP A 315 9.55 -31.03 18.07
C ASP A 315 10.45 -31.93 17.19
N ASP A 316 11.77 -31.84 17.39
CA ASP A 316 12.78 -32.62 16.65
C ASP A 316 13.24 -33.88 17.41
N GLU A 317 12.48 -34.27 18.45
CA GLU A 317 12.77 -35.33 19.41
C GLU A 317 13.99 -35.08 20.33
N GLU A 318 14.74 -33.98 20.20
CA GLU A 318 15.89 -33.64 21.06
C GLU A 318 15.47 -32.82 22.28
N ALA A 319 15.19 -33.49 23.40
CA ALA A 319 14.66 -32.87 24.63
C ALA A 319 15.44 -31.68 25.24
N CYS A 320 16.60 -31.31 24.71
CA CYS A 320 17.38 -30.13 25.10
C CYS A 320 17.35 -28.97 24.09
N THR A 321 16.39 -28.95 23.16
CA THR A 321 15.97 -27.73 22.44
C THR A 321 14.80 -27.05 23.15
N ILE A 322 14.53 -25.80 22.76
CA ILE A 322 13.21 -25.17 22.85
C ILE A 322 12.75 -25.01 21.42
N ASP A 323 11.79 -25.84 21.02
CA ASP A 323 11.20 -25.80 19.69
C ASP A 323 10.10 -24.73 19.69
N VAL A 324 10.33 -23.65 18.94
CA VAL A 324 9.41 -22.50 18.91
C VAL A 324 8.97 -22.25 17.48
N CYS A 325 7.66 -22.13 17.28
CA CYS A 325 7.11 -21.69 16.02
C CYS A 325 7.17 -20.16 15.94
N GLN A 326 8.10 -19.62 15.16
CA GLN A 326 8.25 -18.17 14.99
C GLN A 326 7.20 -17.60 14.03
N LEU A 327 6.00 -17.35 14.56
CA LEU A 327 4.85 -16.80 13.84
C LEU A 327 5.18 -15.43 13.21
N ALA A 328 5.15 -15.36 11.88
CA ALA A 328 5.59 -14.20 11.10
C ALA A 328 4.52 -13.08 10.99
N GLY A 329 3.66 -12.94 11.99
CA GLY A 329 2.55 -11.97 12.00
C GLY A 329 1.21 -12.51 11.47
N GLY A 330 1.07 -13.83 11.32
CA GLY A 330 -0.17 -14.53 11.00
C GLY A 330 -0.24 -15.88 11.73
N ASP A 331 -1.16 -16.75 11.31
CA ASP A 331 -1.43 -18.06 11.94
C ASP A 331 -0.42 -19.17 11.53
N ALA A 332 0.75 -18.76 11.02
CA ALA A 332 1.82 -19.63 10.54
C ALA A 332 3.21 -18.99 10.77
N GLY A 333 4.24 -19.81 10.89
CA GLY A 333 5.61 -19.42 11.20
C GLY A 333 6.66 -20.45 10.77
N PHE A 334 7.92 -20.20 11.10
CA PHE A 334 9.01 -21.15 10.86
C PHE A 334 9.53 -21.74 12.18
N CYS A 335 9.91 -23.02 12.15
CA CYS A 335 10.50 -23.67 13.32
C CYS A 335 11.90 -23.13 13.63
N GLU A 336 12.11 -22.76 14.89
CA GLU A 336 13.40 -22.27 15.40
C GLU A 336 13.78 -23.02 16.68
N ASN A 337 14.45 -24.16 16.50
CA ASN A 337 14.81 -25.07 17.58
C ASN A 337 16.07 -24.56 18.28
N LYS A 338 15.89 -23.87 19.42
CA LYS A 338 16.98 -23.23 20.16
C LYS A 338 17.53 -24.16 21.24
N ALA A 339 18.78 -24.59 21.10
CA ALA A 339 19.47 -25.35 22.13
C ALA A 339 19.39 -24.65 23.51
N VAL A 340 18.87 -25.36 24.51
CA VAL A 340 18.87 -24.95 25.91
C VAL A 340 20.31 -25.05 26.41
N LEU A 341 20.92 -23.90 26.72
CA LEU A 341 22.24 -23.88 27.34
C LEU A 341 22.19 -24.62 28.68
N ASP A 342 23.20 -25.45 28.94
CA ASP A 342 23.38 -26.17 30.21
C ASP A 342 22.25 -27.18 30.52
N CYS A 343 21.74 -27.85 29.48
CA CYS A 343 20.69 -28.86 29.58
C CYS A 343 21.24 -30.30 29.56
N CYS A 344 20.60 -31.19 30.34
CA CYS A 344 20.99 -32.59 30.50
C CYS A 344 19.93 -33.59 30.01
N HIS A 345 20.41 -34.77 29.58
CA HIS A 345 19.62 -35.88 29.05
C HIS A 345 19.34 -36.98 30.09
N GLY A 346 19.58 -36.72 31.38
CA GLY A 346 19.24 -37.62 32.50
C GLY A 346 20.41 -38.35 33.16
N ASP A 347 21.66 -37.96 32.92
CA ASP A 347 22.84 -38.40 33.68
C ASP A 347 23.53 -37.18 34.32
N ASP A 348 23.68 -37.19 35.65
CA ASP A 348 24.31 -36.11 36.42
C ASP A 348 25.73 -35.76 35.94
N LYS A 349 26.43 -36.69 35.29
CA LYS A 349 27.76 -36.47 34.70
C LYS A 349 27.78 -35.48 33.53
N GLU A 350 26.62 -35.21 32.92
CA GLU A 350 26.49 -34.19 31.88
C GLU A 350 26.51 -32.77 32.48
N CYS A 351 26.29 -32.67 33.81
CA CYS A 351 26.32 -31.44 34.59
C CYS A 351 27.65 -31.21 35.36
N ASP A 352 28.72 -31.98 35.09
CA ASP A 352 30.02 -31.79 35.77
C ASP A 352 30.67 -30.45 35.35
N ASP A 353 30.48 -29.39 36.16
CA ASP A 353 31.06 -28.06 35.95
C ASP A 353 32.57 -28.01 36.32
N GLY A 354 33.13 -29.14 36.77
CA GLY A 354 34.50 -29.26 37.25
C GLY A 354 34.75 -28.74 38.67
N ASN A 355 33.72 -28.24 39.36
CA ASN A 355 33.83 -27.70 40.71
C ASN A 355 33.59 -28.80 41.76
N LEU A 356 34.66 -29.19 42.45
CA LEU A 356 34.59 -30.23 43.48
C LEU A 356 33.66 -29.86 44.67
N CYS A 357 33.21 -28.62 44.78
CA CYS A 357 32.31 -28.10 45.80
C CYS A 357 30.84 -27.88 45.39
N THR A 358 30.42 -28.19 44.18
CA THR A 358 29.00 -28.25 43.77
C THR A 358 28.49 -29.70 43.78
N VAL A 359 27.23 -29.94 44.13
CA VAL A 359 26.54 -31.19 43.81
C VAL A 359 25.85 -30.96 42.49
N ASP A 360 26.39 -31.57 41.45
CA ASP A 360 25.83 -31.55 40.12
C ASP A 360 24.71 -32.60 40.05
N ASP A 361 23.48 -32.13 39.81
CA ASP A 361 22.27 -32.94 39.73
C ASP A 361 21.54 -32.57 38.44
N CYS A 362 21.16 -33.60 37.67
CA CYS A 362 20.32 -33.47 36.49
C CYS A 362 18.86 -33.75 36.88
N PRO A 363 17.97 -32.73 37.00
CA PRO A 363 16.63 -32.92 37.56
C PRO A 363 15.69 -33.78 36.70
N GLY A 364 16.13 -34.15 35.49
CA GLY A 364 15.46 -35.01 34.54
C GLY A 364 15.82 -34.65 33.09
N VAL A 365 15.45 -35.51 32.15
CA VAL A 365 15.67 -35.27 30.71
C VAL A 365 15.06 -33.93 30.29
N GLY A 366 15.83 -33.12 29.55
CA GLY A 366 15.40 -31.83 29.06
C GLY A 366 15.26 -30.77 30.14
N LYS A 367 16.11 -30.83 31.18
CA LYS A 367 16.17 -29.84 32.26
C LYS A 367 17.55 -29.21 32.30
N VAL A 368 17.60 -27.96 32.74
CA VAL A 368 18.86 -27.26 33.02
C VAL A 368 19.50 -27.93 34.24
N CYS A 369 20.82 -28.08 34.19
CA CYS A 369 21.65 -28.59 35.27
C CYS A 369 21.51 -27.76 36.54
N THR A 370 21.79 -28.39 37.69
CA THR A 370 21.80 -27.71 38.98
C THR A 370 23.06 -28.06 39.76
N HIS A 371 23.73 -27.04 40.30
CA HIS A 371 25.05 -27.13 40.92
C HIS A 371 24.98 -26.64 42.37
N ASP A 372 24.44 -27.47 43.26
CA ASP A 372 24.04 -27.06 44.61
C ASP A 372 25.24 -27.11 45.57
N TRP A 373 25.60 -26.01 46.25
CA TRP A 373 26.88 -25.94 46.97
C TRP A 373 26.97 -26.95 48.14
N LYS A 374 28.00 -27.82 48.09
CA LYS A 374 28.32 -28.82 49.10
C LYS A 374 28.61 -28.12 50.43
N LYS A 375 27.75 -28.33 51.42
CA LYS A 375 27.90 -27.76 52.77
C LYS A 375 29.26 -28.10 53.38
N ASN A 376 29.97 -27.08 53.88
CA ASN A 376 31.32 -27.14 54.46
C ASN A 376 32.45 -27.43 53.42
N CYS A 377 32.18 -27.24 52.13
CA CYS A 377 33.17 -27.30 51.06
C CYS A 377 33.68 -25.90 50.67
N CYS A 378 34.93 -25.83 50.22
CA CYS A 378 35.60 -24.63 49.75
C CYS A 378 36.56 -24.93 48.58
N LEU A 379 36.80 -23.94 47.73
CA LEU A 379 37.87 -23.91 46.73
C LEU A 379 39.00 -22.95 47.11
N ALA A 380 38.65 -21.88 47.84
CA ALA A 380 39.55 -20.89 48.39
C ALA A 380 39.22 -20.60 49.86
N THR A 381 40.20 -20.05 50.59
CA THR A 381 40.04 -19.67 52.00
C THR A 381 38.87 -18.69 52.25
N GLY A 382 38.52 -17.86 51.26
CA GLY A 382 37.41 -16.90 51.37
C GLY A 382 36.02 -17.56 51.41
N ASP A 383 35.87 -18.79 50.93
CA ASP A 383 34.59 -19.50 50.89
C ASP A 383 34.16 -19.98 52.30
N CYS A 384 35.09 -19.93 53.27
CA CYS A 384 34.89 -20.38 54.65
C CYS A 384 34.51 -19.26 55.63
N ASP A 385 34.28 -18.03 55.16
CA ASP A 385 33.87 -16.89 56.01
C ASP A 385 32.55 -17.16 56.77
N ASP A 386 32.67 -17.68 58.00
CA ASP A 386 31.55 -17.87 58.93
C ASP A 386 31.12 -16.56 59.63
N LYS A 387 31.90 -15.48 59.40
CA LYS A 387 31.75 -14.12 59.90
C LYS A 387 32.04 -13.95 61.39
N ASP A 388 32.62 -14.95 62.05
CA ASP A 388 33.33 -14.74 63.30
C ASP A 388 34.69 -14.10 63.00
N LYS A 389 34.93 -12.91 63.55
CA LYS A 389 36.23 -12.23 63.37
C LYS A 389 37.35 -12.87 64.19
N CYS A 390 37.01 -13.82 65.05
CA CYS A 390 37.93 -14.58 65.88
C CYS A 390 38.41 -15.90 65.25
N THR A 391 37.96 -16.26 64.05
CA THR A 391 38.49 -17.38 63.29
C THR A 391 39.40 -16.89 62.15
N LYS A 392 40.51 -17.60 61.98
CA LYS A 392 41.33 -17.57 60.79
C LYS A 392 40.90 -18.74 59.94
N GLU A 393 40.38 -18.41 58.78
CA GLU A 393 39.91 -19.41 57.85
C GLU A 393 41.05 -20.15 57.14
N SER A 394 40.77 -21.41 56.83
CA SER A 394 41.62 -22.25 56.01
C SER A 394 40.76 -23.17 55.15
N CYS A 395 41.16 -23.35 53.90
CA CYS A 395 40.60 -24.37 53.02
C CYS A 395 41.69 -25.43 52.80
N LEU A 396 41.44 -26.66 53.24
CA LEU A 396 42.37 -27.78 53.13
C LEU A 396 41.61 -29.03 52.67
N ASP A 397 42.11 -29.69 51.62
CA ASP A 397 41.46 -30.83 50.96
C ASP A 397 39.96 -30.59 50.65
N ASN A 398 39.65 -29.35 50.23
CA ASN A 398 38.31 -28.82 49.94
C ASN A 398 37.35 -28.77 51.14
N VAL A 399 37.85 -28.78 52.38
CA VAL A 399 37.07 -28.68 53.62
C VAL A 399 37.44 -27.40 54.38
N CYS A 400 36.43 -26.67 54.86
CA CYS A 400 36.65 -25.50 55.71
C CYS A 400 37.16 -25.88 57.10
N GLY A 401 38.22 -25.18 57.54
CA GLY A 401 38.84 -25.30 58.85
C GLY A 401 39.00 -23.94 59.52
N HIS A 402 38.25 -23.73 60.60
CA HIS A 402 38.20 -22.51 61.39
C HIS A 402 39.20 -22.57 62.55
N GLU A 403 40.33 -21.84 62.50
CA GLU A 403 41.33 -21.79 63.59
C GLU A 403 41.13 -20.53 64.45
N ASN A 404 40.96 -20.64 65.77
CA ASN A 404 40.68 -19.46 66.60
C ASN A 404 41.95 -18.61 66.82
N ILE A 405 41.89 -17.32 66.47
CA ILE A 405 43.01 -16.37 66.52
C ILE A 405 42.80 -15.19 67.48
N CYS A 406 41.64 -15.07 68.14
CA CYS A 406 41.42 -14.02 69.13
C CYS A 406 42.14 -14.34 70.44
N CYS A 407 43.06 -13.47 70.86
CA CYS A 407 43.65 -13.56 72.20
C CYS A 407 42.67 -13.03 73.25
N LYS A 408 42.66 -13.65 74.44
CA LYS A 408 41.82 -13.25 75.60
C LYS A 408 42.64 -12.67 76.76
N SER A 409 43.95 -12.65 76.59
CA SER A 409 44.90 -11.96 77.46
C SER A 409 46.17 -11.62 76.66
N ASN A 410 46.90 -10.57 77.04
CA ASN A 410 48.14 -10.15 76.36
C ASN A 410 49.14 -11.31 76.14
N LYS A 411 49.13 -12.31 77.04
CA LYS A 411 50.03 -13.45 76.98
C LYS A 411 49.70 -14.44 75.85
N GLU A 412 48.48 -14.42 75.33
CA GLU A 412 48.11 -15.19 74.13
C GLU A 412 48.49 -14.43 72.84
N CYS A 413 48.83 -13.14 72.96
CA CYS A 413 49.31 -12.29 71.87
C CYS A 413 50.86 -12.13 71.86
N ASP A 414 51.57 -12.91 72.68
CA ASP A 414 53.04 -12.91 72.89
C ASP A 414 53.78 -13.47 71.66
N ASP A 415 54.48 -12.60 70.89
CA ASP A 415 55.21 -13.00 69.67
C ASP A 415 56.70 -13.31 69.92
N GLY A 416 57.21 -13.00 71.12
CA GLY A 416 58.59 -13.17 71.53
C GLY A 416 59.54 -11.99 71.23
N ASP A 417 59.07 -10.88 70.66
CA ASP A 417 59.84 -9.64 70.49
C ASP A 417 59.52 -8.57 71.55
N ASP A 418 59.70 -8.96 72.82
CA ASP A 418 59.77 -8.13 74.04
C ASP A 418 60.70 -6.89 73.92
N LEU A 419 61.48 -6.76 72.83
CA LEU A 419 62.44 -5.69 72.59
C LEU A 419 61.86 -4.60 71.69
N CYS A 420 61.32 -4.95 70.52
CA CYS A 420 60.79 -3.99 69.55
C CYS A 420 59.30 -3.69 69.75
N THR A 421 58.54 -4.63 70.30
CA THR A 421 57.08 -4.54 70.45
C THR A 421 56.64 -4.79 71.89
N LYS A 422 55.38 -4.45 72.18
CA LYS A 422 54.75 -4.64 73.49
C LYS A 422 53.32 -5.13 73.29
N ASP A 423 53.12 -6.39 73.62
CA ASP A 423 51.92 -7.11 73.21
C ASP A 423 50.71 -6.80 74.09
N LEU A 424 49.57 -6.58 73.43
CA LEU A 424 48.34 -6.09 74.02
C LEU A 424 47.13 -6.75 73.39
N CYS A 425 46.32 -7.38 74.23
CA CYS A 425 44.99 -7.83 73.87
C CYS A 425 44.05 -6.62 73.93
N VAL A 426 43.50 -6.17 72.80
CA VAL A 426 42.45 -5.14 72.75
C VAL A 426 41.31 -5.65 71.89
N ASP A 427 40.08 -5.59 72.42
CA ASP A 427 38.85 -6.01 71.72
C ASP A 427 39.00 -7.37 71.01
N ASP A 428 39.59 -8.32 71.75
CA ASP A 428 39.94 -9.71 71.38
C ASP A 428 41.04 -9.90 70.31
N PHE A 429 41.71 -8.83 69.82
CA PHE A 429 42.82 -8.92 68.86
C PHE A 429 44.21 -8.68 69.47
N CYS A 430 45.23 -9.28 68.82
CA CYS A 430 46.64 -9.03 69.07
C CYS A 430 47.07 -7.66 68.53
N PHE A 431 47.54 -6.77 69.41
CA PHE A 431 48.20 -5.52 69.04
C PHE A 431 49.63 -5.48 69.59
N HIS A 432 50.57 -5.18 68.69
CA HIS A 432 51.99 -5.09 69.00
C HIS A 432 52.42 -3.62 69.00
N GLU A 433 52.39 -2.95 70.16
CA GLU A 433 52.74 -1.52 70.25
C GLU A 433 54.27 -1.31 70.13
N PRO A 434 54.78 -0.49 69.20
CA PRO A 434 56.22 -0.26 69.07
C PRO A 434 56.82 0.37 70.33
N THR A 435 57.87 -0.25 70.90
CA THR A 435 58.54 0.23 72.13
C THR A 435 59.39 1.48 71.91
N GLY A 436 59.71 1.80 70.65
CA GLY A 436 60.69 2.83 70.28
C GLY A 436 62.14 2.43 70.55
N ALA A 437 62.44 1.14 70.72
CA ALA A 437 63.79 0.65 70.95
C ALA A 437 64.73 0.92 69.74
N PRO A 438 66.02 1.27 69.97
CA PRO A 438 66.96 1.53 68.89
C PRO A 438 67.29 0.26 68.08
N GLY A 439 66.86 0.22 66.81
CA GLY A 439 67.11 -0.88 65.89
C GLY A 439 65.85 -1.45 65.21
N CYS A 440 64.66 -1.05 65.66
CA CYS A 440 63.37 -1.51 65.15
C CYS A 440 62.88 -0.65 63.97
N CYS A 441 62.16 -1.26 63.02
CA CYS A 441 61.60 -0.57 61.86
C CYS A 441 60.22 0.02 62.17
N ASN A 442 59.99 1.29 61.84
CA ASN A 442 58.67 1.90 61.82
C ASN A 442 58.21 2.13 60.37
N MET A 443 56.98 1.75 60.04
CA MET A 443 56.28 2.22 58.83
C MET A 443 55.34 3.40 59.17
N PRO A 444 54.92 4.21 58.18
CA PRO A 444 55.48 4.35 56.82
C PRO A 444 56.56 5.46 56.78
N LEU A 445 57.41 5.46 55.74
CA LEU A 445 58.37 6.57 55.52
C LEU A 445 57.72 7.82 54.92
N PHE A 446 56.78 7.61 53.99
CA PHE A 446 55.91 8.65 53.42
C PHE A 446 54.66 7.98 52.85
N GLU A 447 53.50 8.62 53.04
CA GLU A 447 52.19 8.12 52.61
C GLU A 447 51.33 9.30 52.13
N ASP A 448 50.72 9.15 50.96
CA ASP A 448 49.75 10.12 50.46
C ASP A 448 48.48 9.50 49.89
N ASP A 449 47.39 9.70 50.62
CA ASP A 449 45.99 9.55 50.25
C ASP A 449 45.47 10.70 49.38
N PHE A 450 46.26 11.76 49.20
CA PHE A 450 45.87 13.05 48.62
C PHE A 450 44.68 13.74 49.29
N SER A 451 44.08 13.22 50.37
CA SER A 451 43.03 13.91 51.16
C SER A 451 43.50 15.24 51.75
N THR A 452 44.82 15.44 51.87
CA THR A 452 45.46 16.75 52.16
C THR A 452 46.53 17.08 51.12
N ASP A 453 46.97 18.35 51.06
CA ASP A 453 48.14 18.74 50.26
C ASP A 453 49.41 18.53 51.09
N LYS A 454 50.24 17.54 50.70
CA LYS A 454 51.54 17.24 51.33
C LYS A 454 52.73 17.89 50.60
N GLY A 455 52.49 18.87 49.72
CA GLY A 455 53.53 19.66 49.05
C GLY A 455 53.94 19.14 47.67
N TRP A 456 53.04 18.46 46.97
CA TRP A 456 53.26 18.00 45.59
C TRP A 456 53.33 19.18 44.61
N LYS A 457 54.08 18.97 43.53
CA LYS A 457 54.18 19.91 42.41
C LYS A 457 53.45 19.35 41.21
N TYR A 458 52.49 20.11 40.72
CA TYR A 458 51.64 19.78 39.59
C TYR A 458 52.08 20.65 38.41
N ASP A 459 52.75 20.07 37.41
CA ASP A 459 53.00 20.74 36.13
C ASP A 459 51.69 20.88 35.33
N ASN A 460 51.77 21.44 34.12
CA ASN A 460 50.63 21.64 33.23
C ASN A 460 49.71 20.40 33.15
N SER A 461 48.40 20.64 33.25
CA SER A 461 47.32 19.66 33.21
C SER A 461 47.20 18.67 34.36
N TRP A 462 48.23 18.51 35.21
CA TRP A 462 48.09 17.82 36.48
C TRP A 462 47.31 18.68 37.49
N GLU A 463 46.45 18.05 38.27
CA GLU A 463 45.60 18.69 39.27
C GLU A 463 45.27 17.73 40.42
N ARG A 464 44.85 18.29 41.57
CA ARG A 464 44.36 17.55 42.74
C ARG A 464 42.90 17.90 42.96
N GLY A 465 42.02 16.90 42.98
CA GLY A 465 40.58 17.13 43.06
C GLY A 465 39.78 15.84 43.27
N PRO A 466 38.45 15.95 43.44
CA PRO A 466 37.58 14.79 43.59
C PRO A 466 37.47 13.99 42.29
N THR A 467 37.37 12.67 42.39
CA THR A 467 37.07 11.80 41.25
C THR A 467 35.78 12.20 40.55
N LYS A 468 35.78 12.04 39.23
CA LYS A 468 34.68 12.42 38.36
C LYS A 468 34.71 11.51 37.14
N VAL A 469 33.62 10.80 36.89
CA VAL A 469 33.46 9.98 35.69
C VAL A 469 33.64 10.85 34.44
N SER A 470 34.57 10.47 33.55
CA SER A 470 34.82 11.19 32.31
C SER A 470 33.77 10.87 31.24
N SER A 471 33.56 11.82 30.33
CA SER A 471 32.52 11.75 29.29
C SER A 471 33.03 12.26 27.94
N GLY A 472 32.76 11.54 26.86
CA GLY A 472 33.17 11.88 25.49
C GLY A 472 34.37 11.08 24.96
N GLN A 473 34.95 10.20 25.77
CA GLN A 473 35.87 9.15 25.35
C GLN A 473 35.21 8.20 24.34
N GLN A 474 35.96 7.79 23.33
CA GLN A 474 35.50 6.88 22.26
C GLN A 474 36.09 5.48 22.37
N TYR A 475 37.15 5.33 23.16
CA TYR A 475 37.91 4.11 23.42
C TYR A 475 38.43 4.18 24.87
N ALA A 476 38.79 3.02 25.44
CA ALA A 476 39.18 2.87 26.85
C ALA A 476 38.05 3.21 27.86
N GLY A 477 38.31 3.00 29.15
CA GLY A 477 37.35 3.23 30.22
C GLY A 477 37.15 4.72 30.54
N PRO A 478 36.03 5.09 31.20
CA PRO A 478 35.92 6.38 31.88
C PRO A 478 36.94 6.48 33.02
N ASP A 479 37.19 7.71 33.47
CA ASP A 479 37.77 7.98 34.80
C ASP A 479 36.85 7.38 35.90
N PRO A 480 37.39 6.98 37.06
CA PRO A 480 36.62 6.28 38.07
C PRO A 480 35.64 7.21 38.79
N ALA A 481 34.56 6.63 39.32
CA ALA A 481 33.56 7.37 40.11
C ALA A 481 34.07 7.71 41.52
N ASN A 482 34.83 6.80 42.13
CA ASN A 482 35.40 6.92 43.48
C ASN A 482 36.93 6.81 43.42
N ASP A 483 37.63 7.26 44.46
CA ASP A 483 39.05 7.00 44.63
C ASP A 483 39.32 5.53 45.06
N HIS A 484 40.51 5.24 45.62
CA HIS A 484 40.87 3.88 46.08
C HIS A 484 40.91 3.75 47.62
N THR A 485 41.06 4.85 48.36
CA THR A 485 41.24 4.83 49.81
C THR A 485 39.95 4.45 50.54
N GLY A 486 40.07 4.16 51.85
CA GLY A 486 38.91 4.04 52.73
C GLY A 486 38.25 5.37 53.10
N SER A 487 38.65 6.48 52.46
CA SER A 487 38.07 7.80 52.65
C SER A 487 36.67 7.90 52.02
N ALA A 488 35.97 8.99 52.31
CA ALA A 488 34.74 9.38 51.62
C ALA A 488 34.89 10.75 50.92
N ASP A 489 36.11 11.30 50.83
CA ASP A 489 36.39 12.58 50.17
C ASP A 489 36.71 12.46 48.68
N ASN A 490 37.00 11.25 48.18
CA ASN A 490 37.23 10.94 46.77
C ASN A 490 38.38 11.72 46.11
N ILE A 491 39.35 12.22 46.88
CA ILE A 491 40.41 13.08 46.33
C ILE A 491 41.53 12.25 45.68
N VAL A 492 41.96 12.68 44.49
CA VAL A 492 43.05 12.06 43.72
C VAL A 492 43.98 13.11 43.13
N ALA A 493 45.17 12.69 42.70
CA ALA A 493 46.03 13.47 41.81
C ALA A 493 45.94 12.89 40.38
N GLY A 494 45.63 13.71 39.40
CA GLY A 494 45.43 13.23 38.02
C GLY A 494 45.60 14.30 36.96
N VAL A 495 45.65 13.87 35.71
CA VAL A 495 45.56 14.75 34.55
C VAL A 495 44.08 15.06 34.32
N LYS A 496 43.70 16.35 34.26
CA LYS A 496 42.36 16.81 33.83
C LYS A 496 41.17 16.00 34.34
N ILE A 497 41.05 15.83 35.65
CA ILE A 497 40.17 14.84 36.29
C ILE A 497 38.72 14.92 35.78
N GLY A 498 38.21 13.82 35.22
CA GLY A 498 36.89 13.71 34.63
C GLY A 498 36.71 14.40 33.28
N ASN A 499 37.81 14.68 32.57
CA ASN A 499 37.85 15.21 31.20
C ASN A 499 38.95 14.46 30.42
N ASN A 500 39.17 14.80 29.15
CA ASN A 500 40.25 14.22 28.36
C ASN A 500 41.58 14.96 28.57
N ALA A 501 42.69 14.25 28.36
CA ALA A 501 44.02 14.84 28.34
C ALA A 501 44.19 15.80 27.12
N PRO A 502 45.13 16.76 27.16
CA PRO A 502 45.40 17.64 26.03
C PRO A 502 45.86 16.88 24.77
N THR A 503 45.45 17.37 23.60
CA THR A 503 45.82 16.82 22.29
C THR A 503 46.95 17.59 21.59
N GLU A 504 47.53 18.59 22.25
CA GLU A 504 48.71 19.31 21.75
C GLU A 504 49.97 18.52 22.14
N ILE A 505 50.82 18.17 21.17
CA ILE A 505 52.08 17.46 21.43
C ILE A 505 53.01 18.35 22.25
N HIS A 506 53.48 17.86 23.40
CA HIS A 506 54.33 18.61 24.32
C HIS A 506 55.46 17.75 24.91
N ASP A 507 56.45 18.40 25.54
CA ASP A 507 57.42 17.71 26.40
C ASP A 507 56.74 17.20 27.68
N TRP A 508 57.41 16.30 28.41
CA TRP A 508 56.88 15.70 29.64
C TRP A 508 56.38 16.72 30.69
N TYR A 509 55.13 16.57 31.13
CA TYR A 509 54.57 17.26 32.30
C TYR A 509 54.49 16.31 33.50
N TRP A 510 54.98 16.75 34.66
CA TRP A 510 55.16 15.91 35.85
C TRP A 510 54.28 16.32 37.05
N LEU A 511 53.74 15.31 37.72
CA LEU A 511 53.37 15.34 39.13
C LEU A 511 54.60 14.89 39.94
N THR A 512 55.21 15.79 40.72
CA THR A 512 56.46 15.53 41.47
C THR A 512 56.28 15.64 42.98
N SER A 513 56.80 14.67 43.74
CA SER A 513 56.65 14.60 45.19
C SER A 513 57.43 15.68 45.95
N PRO A 514 57.10 15.92 47.24
CA PRO A 514 58.04 16.52 48.20
C PRO A 514 59.32 15.68 48.35
N GLU A 515 60.30 16.21 49.09
CA GLU A 515 61.52 15.47 49.45
C GLU A 515 61.23 14.47 50.57
N ILE A 516 61.52 13.20 50.31
CA ILE A 516 61.36 12.09 51.24
C ILE A 516 62.76 11.62 51.63
N ASN A 517 63.04 11.58 52.93
CA ASN A 517 64.34 11.09 53.43
C ASN A 517 64.29 9.56 53.58
N THR A 518 64.78 8.82 52.58
CA THR A 518 64.78 7.35 52.61
C THR A 518 66.02 6.73 53.28
N MET A 519 66.78 7.52 54.04
CA MET A 519 67.93 7.05 54.83
C MET A 519 67.49 6.33 56.12
N GLY A 520 67.25 5.02 56.04
CA GLY A 520 66.95 4.16 57.19
C GLY A 520 67.70 2.82 57.21
N GLY A 521 67.82 2.18 56.04
CA GLY A 521 68.34 0.80 55.91
C GLY A 521 67.19 -0.21 55.91
N GLY A 522 67.13 -1.02 54.86
CA GLY A 522 66.00 -1.89 54.53
C GLY A 522 65.79 -1.95 53.02
N ILE A 523 64.76 -2.68 52.59
CA ILE A 523 64.17 -2.49 51.26
C ILE A 523 63.34 -1.19 51.31
N ILE A 524 63.19 -0.47 50.21
CA ILE A 524 62.27 0.66 50.06
C ILE A 524 61.47 0.42 48.79
N LEU A 525 60.15 0.37 48.91
CA LEU A 525 59.25 0.22 47.78
C LEU A 525 58.48 1.51 47.49
N LEU A 526 58.21 1.69 46.22
CA LEU A 526 57.28 2.68 45.69
C LEU A 526 56.02 1.95 45.25
N SER A 527 55.03 1.89 46.15
CA SER A 527 53.72 1.28 45.89
C SER A 527 52.69 2.39 45.62
N TYR A 528 51.78 2.21 44.67
CA TYR A 528 50.73 3.19 44.35
C TYR A 528 49.53 2.56 43.63
N TRP A 529 48.40 3.25 43.67
CA TRP A 529 47.17 2.84 42.96
C TRP A 529 46.91 3.74 41.75
N ARG A 530 46.85 3.10 40.57
CA ARG A 530 46.74 3.73 39.24
C ARG A 530 45.39 3.44 38.59
N TRP A 531 44.85 4.42 37.88
CA TRP A 531 43.83 4.25 36.87
C TRP A 531 44.29 5.02 35.62
N LEU A 532 44.71 4.31 34.58
CA LEU A 532 45.29 4.86 33.37
C LEU A 532 44.56 4.35 32.13
N ASN A 533 43.98 5.28 31.36
CA ASN A 533 43.31 5.00 30.09
C ASN A 533 43.94 5.81 28.95
N SER A 534 45.21 5.49 28.65
CA SER A 534 46.10 6.20 27.71
C SER A 534 46.25 5.49 26.37
N ASP A 535 46.55 6.29 25.35
CA ASP A 535 47.07 5.81 24.07
C ASP A 535 48.59 5.51 24.11
N TYR A 536 49.26 5.45 22.96
CA TYR A 536 50.65 4.99 22.83
C TYR A 536 51.51 5.87 21.92
N GLU A 537 52.83 5.67 21.91
CA GLU A 537 53.77 6.45 21.08
C GLU A 537 53.48 6.25 19.58
N PRO A 538 53.42 7.34 18.77
CA PRO A 538 53.91 8.70 19.06
C PRO A 538 52.83 9.67 19.61
N PHE A 539 51.64 9.19 19.98
CA PHE A 539 50.51 10.05 20.37
C PHE A 539 50.46 10.37 21.87
N MET A 540 50.91 9.46 22.72
CA MET A 540 51.06 9.67 24.15
C MET A 540 52.11 8.69 24.73
N ALA A 541 52.87 9.12 25.74
CA ALA A 541 53.55 8.19 26.62
C ALA A 541 53.44 8.64 28.08
N ASN A 542 53.43 7.66 28.98
CA ASN A 542 53.37 7.83 30.43
C ASN A 542 54.66 7.29 31.03
N GLY A 543 55.09 7.81 32.18
CA GLY A 543 56.30 7.37 32.84
C GLY A 543 56.33 7.62 34.34
N VAL A 544 57.16 6.86 35.03
CA VAL A 544 57.48 7.03 36.46
C VAL A 544 58.99 7.10 36.62
N GLU A 545 59.46 8.12 37.31
CA GLU A 545 60.87 8.33 37.59
C GLU A 545 61.12 8.62 39.08
N VAL A 546 62.33 8.36 39.55
CA VAL A 546 62.78 8.72 40.90
C VAL A 546 64.06 9.53 40.87
N PHE A 547 64.26 10.38 41.88
CA PHE A 547 65.48 11.16 42.04
C PHE A 547 66.49 10.40 42.92
N ASP A 548 67.62 9.98 42.35
CA ASP A 548 68.63 9.14 43.00
C ASP A 548 69.61 9.91 43.92
N GLY A 549 69.44 11.23 44.01
CA GLY A 549 70.33 12.16 44.72
C GLY A 549 71.23 12.98 43.79
N ALA A 550 71.36 12.60 42.53
CA ALA A 550 72.15 13.27 41.50
C ALA A 550 71.34 13.61 40.22
N GLY A 551 70.38 12.78 39.83
CA GLY A 551 69.55 12.92 38.65
C GLY A 551 68.21 12.18 38.74
N TRP A 552 67.40 12.28 37.68
CA TRP A 552 66.18 11.49 37.54
C TRP A 552 66.47 10.19 36.81
N VAL A 553 65.93 9.09 37.33
CA VAL A 553 66.05 7.74 36.78
C VAL A 553 64.65 7.21 36.47
N SER A 554 64.41 6.86 35.20
CA SER A 554 63.16 6.23 34.78
C SER A 554 63.07 4.79 35.27
N LEU A 555 62.00 4.49 35.99
CA LEU A 555 61.65 3.15 36.46
C LEU A 555 60.72 2.44 35.47
N TRP A 556 59.87 3.21 34.78
CA TRP A 556 58.85 2.71 33.87
C TRP A 556 58.48 3.76 32.83
N GLN A 557 58.22 3.32 31.59
CA GLN A 557 57.65 4.12 30.53
C GLN A 557 56.76 3.25 29.62
N THR A 558 55.67 3.79 29.08
CA THR A 558 54.90 3.15 28.01
C THR A 558 55.56 3.30 26.65
N ALA A 559 55.50 2.28 25.80
CA ALA A 559 55.96 2.31 24.41
C ALA A 559 55.18 1.32 23.53
N GLY A 560 54.82 1.72 22.31
CA GLY A 560 54.15 0.85 21.33
C GLY A 560 52.66 0.57 21.58
N SER A 561 51.99 0.05 20.57
CA SER A 561 50.57 -0.37 20.61
C SER A 561 50.42 -1.74 21.26
N PRO A 562 49.35 -2.03 22.04
CA PRO A 562 48.21 -1.14 22.36
C PRO A 562 48.50 -0.16 23.51
N GLY A 563 47.66 0.87 23.62
CA GLY A 563 47.61 1.76 24.78
C GLY A 563 47.04 1.07 26.04
N ILE A 564 47.32 1.63 27.21
CA ILE A 564 46.89 1.08 28.50
C ILE A 564 45.43 1.45 28.79
N GLN A 565 44.63 0.47 29.20
CA GLN A 565 43.21 0.63 29.49
C GLN A 565 42.87 -0.03 30.84
N ASP A 566 43.18 0.63 31.95
CA ASP A 566 42.80 0.15 33.29
C ASP A 566 41.27 0.20 33.45
N THR A 567 40.65 -0.96 33.65
CA THR A 567 39.20 -1.12 33.90
C THR A 567 38.83 -1.16 35.38
N LYS A 568 39.83 -1.16 36.26
CA LYS A 568 39.74 -1.11 37.72
C LYS A 568 41.00 -0.43 38.28
N TRP A 569 40.99 -0.07 39.56
CA TRP A 569 42.21 0.38 40.24
C TRP A 569 43.29 -0.70 40.18
N THR A 570 44.43 -0.36 39.59
CA THR A 570 45.61 -1.23 39.43
C THR A 570 46.66 -0.86 40.47
N PHE A 571 46.99 -1.80 41.36
CA PHE A 571 48.14 -1.67 42.26
C PHE A 571 49.43 -1.82 41.45
N VAL A 572 50.40 -0.94 41.69
CA VAL A 572 51.75 -1.02 41.15
C VAL A 572 52.72 -0.91 42.31
N GLU A 573 53.75 -1.75 42.30
CA GLU A 573 54.78 -1.79 43.33
C GLU A 573 56.17 -1.94 42.68
N LEU A 574 57.10 -1.06 43.04
CA LEU A 574 58.44 -0.97 42.43
C LEU A 574 59.51 -0.95 43.52
N ASP A 575 60.55 -1.78 43.39
CA ASP A 575 61.74 -1.70 44.25
C ASP A 575 62.56 -0.45 43.90
N VAL A 576 62.64 0.48 44.85
CA VAL A 576 63.41 1.72 44.73
C VAL A 576 64.57 1.80 45.73
N THR A 577 64.87 0.70 46.43
CA THR A 577 66.04 0.53 47.30
C THR A 577 67.36 0.97 46.64
N PRO A 578 67.61 0.69 45.34
CA PRO A 578 68.85 1.12 44.67
C PRO A 578 69.04 2.65 44.60
N TYR A 579 67.99 3.44 44.80
CA TYR A 579 67.97 4.90 44.66
C TYR A 579 67.84 5.63 46.00
N ALA A 580 67.98 4.92 47.13
CA ALA A 580 67.79 5.44 48.48
C ALA A 580 68.75 6.60 48.80
N ASN A 581 68.20 7.79 49.13
CA ASN A 581 68.97 9.00 49.40
C ASN A 581 68.14 10.01 50.22
N PRO A 582 68.76 10.98 50.92
CA PRO A 582 68.04 11.90 51.82
C PRO A 582 67.22 12.99 51.11
N ALA A 583 67.29 13.09 49.78
CA ALA A 583 66.54 14.05 48.96
C ALA A 583 65.66 13.34 47.91
N PHE A 584 65.35 12.04 48.14
CA PHE A 584 64.59 11.18 47.24
C PHE A 584 63.23 11.80 46.91
N LYS A 585 62.82 11.61 45.65
CA LYS A 585 61.53 12.05 45.12
C LYS A 585 61.04 11.00 44.13
N VAL A 586 59.73 10.91 43.97
CA VAL A 586 59.08 10.26 42.83
C VAL A 586 58.44 11.33 41.94
N ARG A 587 58.37 11.06 40.63
CA ARG A 587 57.48 11.80 39.73
C ARG A 587 56.76 10.88 38.74
N PHE A 588 55.51 11.22 38.49
CA PHE A 588 54.63 10.61 37.49
C PHE A 588 54.45 11.61 36.36
N GLY A 589 54.46 11.18 35.10
CA GLY A 589 54.39 12.13 33.99
C GLY A 589 53.76 11.57 32.73
N TYR A 590 53.38 12.47 31.85
CA TYR A 590 52.93 12.17 30.49
C TYR A 590 53.48 13.17 29.46
N LYS A 591 53.59 12.74 28.20
CA LYS A 591 53.94 13.52 27.01
C LYS A 591 53.11 13.06 25.81
#